data_AF-A0A2S2NEA1-F1
#
_entry.id   AF-A0A2S2NEA1-F1
#
_cell.length_a   1.000
_cell.length_b   1.000
_cell.length_c   1.000
_cell.angle_alpha   90.00
_cell.angle_beta   90.00
_cell.angle_gamma   90.00
#
_symmetry.space_group_name_H-M   'P 1'
#
loop_
_entity.id
_entity.type
_entity.pdbx_description
1 polymer ?
#
loop_
_entity_poly.entity_id
_entity_poly.type
_entity_poly.pdbx_seq_one_letter_code
_entity_poly.pdbx_strand_id
1 'polypeptide(L)'
;VCPPVYLNHLPLPSAQNVRYLGLQLDRRLTWATHIHTKRIALNNRSCQLRFLLTTKHINLKNKLFLYKLLLKPIWDFGNYGIQLWGAAKPFNITMIQSFHSK
;
A
#
# COMPACT_ATOMS: atom_id res chain seq x y z
N VAL A 1 2.85 7.76 -29.55
CA VAL A 1 3.70 6.59 -29.20
C VAL A 1 4.87 7.11 -28.38
N CYS A 2 5.23 6.48 -27.26
CA CYS A 2 6.37 6.93 -26.46
C CYS A 2 7.69 6.53 -27.16
N PRO A 3 8.68 7.43 -27.27
CA PRO A 3 9.97 7.09 -27.87
C PRO A 3 10.73 6.08 -26.98
N PRO A 4 11.61 5.25 -27.57
CA PRO A 4 12.42 4.29 -26.83
C PRO A 4 13.39 5.02 -25.89
N VAL A 5 13.43 4.59 -24.63
CA VAL A 5 14.34 5.12 -23.61
C VAL A 5 15.52 4.16 -23.51
N TYR A 6 16.74 4.71 -23.49
CA TYR A 6 17.97 3.94 -23.39
C TYR A 6 18.61 4.14 -22.02
N LEU A 7 19.10 3.05 -21.43
CA LEU A 7 19.95 3.06 -20.25
C LEU A 7 21.25 2.34 -20.61
N ASN A 8 22.40 2.99 -20.49
CA ASN A 8 23.71 2.45 -20.92
C ASN A 8 23.68 1.93 -22.37
N HIS A 9 23.07 2.69 -23.29
CA HIS A 9 22.86 2.33 -24.70
C HIS A 9 22.00 1.08 -24.95
N LEU A 10 21.38 0.50 -23.92
CA LEU A 10 20.41 -0.60 -24.05
C LEU A 10 18.98 -0.06 -24.00
N PRO A 11 18.09 -0.45 -24.94
CA PRO A 11 16.69 -0.03 -24.91
C PRO A 11 15.96 -0.65 -23.72
N LEU A 12 15.28 0.18 -22.93
CA LEU A 12 14.48 -0.30 -21.82
C LEU A 12 13.19 -0.97 -22.32
N PRO A 13 12.84 -2.16 -21.81
CA PRO A 13 11.59 -2.82 -22.18
C PRO A 13 10.40 -1.99 -21.68
N SER A 14 9.45 -1.72 -22.58
CA SER A 14 8.18 -1.09 -22.19
C SER A 14 7.31 -2.08 -21.44
N ALA A 15 7.23 -1.93 -20.13
CA ALA A 15 6.34 -2.71 -19.27
C ALA A 15 5.15 -1.86 -18.81
N GLN A 16 3.97 -2.48 -18.72
CA GLN A 16 2.76 -1.82 -18.25
C GLN A 16 2.71 -1.71 -16.71
N ASN A 17 3.34 -2.68 -16.03
CA ASN A 17 3.52 -2.72 -14.58
C ASN A 17 4.97 -3.12 -14.29
N VAL A 18 5.65 -2.38 -13.41
CA VAL A 18 7.03 -2.66 -13.00
C VAL A 18 7.10 -2.77 -11.48
N ARG A 19 7.88 -3.74 -10.98
CA ARG A 19 8.21 -3.80 -9.55
C ARG A 19 9.55 -3.13 -9.30
N TYR A 20 9.56 -2.14 -8.42
CA TYR A 20 10.76 -1.40 -8.04
C TYR A 20 10.77 -1.19 -6.53
N LEU A 21 11.84 -1.61 -5.86
CA LEU A 21 12.00 -1.51 -4.39
C LEU A 21 10.79 -2.04 -3.59
N GLY A 22 10.14 -3.10 -4.09
CA GLY A 22 8.94 -3.67 -3.46
C GLY A 22 7.64 -2.89 -3.71
N LEU A 23 7.69 -1.81 -4.51
CA LEU A 23 6.52 -1.07 -4.99
C LEU A 23 6.12 -1.57 -6.38
N GLN A 24 4.82 -1.53 -6.68
CA GLN A 24 4.29 -1.87 -7.99
C GLN A 24 3.84 -0.59 -8.67
N LEU A 25 4.53 -0.23 -9.75
CA LEU A 25 4.31 0.99 -10.51
C LEU A 25 3.51 0.66 -11.75
N ASP A 26 2.31 1.22 -11.85
CA ASP A 26 1.53 1.20 -13.09
C ASP A 26 2.11 2.23 -14.07
N ARG A 27 2.03 1.98 -15.38
CA ARG A 27 2.45 2.94 -16.42
C ARG A 27 1.85 4.35 -16.26
N ARG A 28 0.63 4.43 -15.74
CA ARG A 28 -0.09 5.70 -15.50
C ARG A 28 0.18 6.29 -14.11
N LEU A 29 1.02 5.64 -13.30
CA LEU A 29 1.25 5.96 -11.89
C LEU A 29 -0.07 6.15 -11.12
N THR A 30 -1.08 5.35 -11.46
CA THR A 30 -2.39 5.37 -10.82
C THR A 30 -2.41 4.67 -9.47
N TRP A 31 -1.38 3.85 -9.19
CA TRP A 31 -1.23 3.06 -7.98
C TRP A 31 -2.39 2.09 -7.71
N ALA A 32 -3.24 1.84 -8.70
CA ALA A 32 -4.47 1.10 -8.49
C ALA A 32 -4.16 -0.35 -8.14
N THR A 33 -3.22 -0.96 -8.86
CA THR A 33 -2.80 -2.34 -8.59
C THR A 33 -2.12 -2.45 -7.23
N HIS A 34 -1.20 -1.54 -6.92
CA HIS A 34 -0.50 -1.50 -5.64
C HIS A 34 -1.45 -1.37 -4.45
N ILE A 35 -2.37 -0.41 -4.50
CA ILE A 35 -3.35 -0.16 -3.42
C ILE A 35 -4.27 -1.36 -3.26
N HIS A 36 -4.72 -1.98 -4.36
CA HIS A 36 -5.55 -3.17 -4.32
C HIS A 36 -4.83 -4.34 -3.64
N THR A 37 -3.58 -4.63 -4.02
CA THR A 37 -2.79 -5.71 -3.41
C THR A 37 -2.53 -5.44 -1.92
N LYS A 38 -2.20 -4.19 -1.56
CA LYS A 38 -2.01 -3.78 -0.16
C LYS A 38 -3.29 -3.91 0.66
N ARG A 39 -4.44 -3.57 0.08
CA ARG A 39 -5.74 -3.72 0.73
C ARG A 39 -6.09 -5.18 1.00
N ILE A 40 -5.81 -6.08 0.06
CA ILE A 40 -6.00 -7.53 0.27
C ILE A 40 -5.10 -8.02 1.41
N ALA A 41 -3.81 -7.66 1.39
CA ALA A 41 -2.87 -8.03 2.43
C ALA A 41 -3.31 -7.53 3.82
N LEU A 42 -3.75 -6.26 3.90
CA LEU A 42 -4.31 -5.69 5.12
C LEU A 42 -5.56 -6.41 5.59
N ASN A 43 -6.51 -6.68 4.69
CA ASN A 43 -7.76 -7.35 5.02
C ASN A 43 -7.51 -8.76 5.58
N ASN A 44 -6.59 -9.50 4.95
CA ASN A 44 -6.16 -10.81 5.42
C ASN A 44 -5.53 -10.72 6.82
N ARG A 45 -4.66 -9.73 7.05
CA ARG A 45 -4.05 -9.51 8.37
C ARG A 45 -5.08 -9.10 9.42
N SER A 46 -6.02 -8.23 9.09
CA SER A 46 -7.10 -7.83 10.00
C SER A 46 -8.02 -9.01 10.33
N CYS A 47 -8.29 -9.90 9.38
CA CYS A 47 -9.04 -11.13 9.63
C CYS A 47 -8.30 -12.04 10.62
N GLN A 48 -6.98 -12.21 10.47
CA GLN A 48 -6.15 -12.97 11.40
C GLN A 48 -6.14 -12.36 12.81
N LEU A 49 -6.05 -11.02 12.89
CA LEU A 49 -6.01 -10.29 14.15
C LEU A 49 -7.40 -9.99 14.73
N ARG A 50 -8.47 -10.33 14.02
CA ARG A 50 -9.85 -9.99 14.41
C ARG A 50 -10.14 -10.44 15.83
N PHE A 51 -9.79 -11.67 16.17
CA PHE A 51 -10.01 -12.22 17.52
C PHE A 51 -9.34 -11.37 18.61
N LEU A 52 -8.08 -10.96 18.39
CA LEU A 52 -7.31 -10.14 19.33
C LEU A 52 -7.81 -8.69 19.41
N LEU A 53 -8.34 -8.15 18.32
CA LEU A 53 -8.86 -6.78 18.29
C LEU A 53 -10.28 -6.70 18.86
N THR A 54 -11.10 -7.73 18.70
CA THR A 54 -12.50 -7.74 19.13
C THR A 54 -12.67 -8.23 20.58
N THR A 55 -11.73 -9.00 21.14
CA THR A 55 -11.84 -9.51 22.52
C THR A 55 -11.92 -8.39 23.56
N LYS A 56 -12.79 -8.55 24.57
CA LYS A 56 -12.94 -7.59 25.68
C LYS A 56 -11.83 -7.73 26.73
N HIS A 57 -11.09 -8.84 26.72
CA HIS A 57 -10.05 -9.14 27.71
C HIS A 57 -8.74 -8.37 27.47
N ILE A 58 -8.55 -7.79 26.28
CA ILE A 58 -7.35 -7.00 25.96
C ILE A 58 -7.65 -5.52 26.17
N ASN A 59 -6.82 -4.87 26.98
CA ASN A 59 -6.92 -3.42 27.22
C ASN A 59 -6.74 -2.63 25.90
N LEU A 60 -7.44 -1.50 25.77
CA LEU A 60 -7.41 -0.63 24.60
C LEU A 60 -5.97 -0.22 24.22
N LYS A 61 -5.12 0.06 25.21
CA LYS A 61 -3.70 0.40 24.99
C LYS A 61 -2.94 -0.71 24.26
N ASN A 62 -3.20 -1.97 24.62
CA ASN A 62 -2.55 -3.13 24.00
C ASN A 62 -3.13 -3.41 22.61
N LYS A 63 -4.43 -3.19 22.39
CA LYS A 63 -5.03 -3.25 21.04
C LYS A 63 -4.41 -2.20 20.11
N LEU A 64 -4.26 -0.97 20.61
CA LEU A 64 -3.63 0.12 19.85
C LEU A 64 -2.15 -0.19 19.56
N PHE A 65 -1.43 -0.78 20.53
CA PHE A 65 -0.06 -1.22 20.34
C PHE A 65 0.06 -2.32 19.26
N LEU A 66 -0.81 -3.33 19.31
CA LEU A 66 -0.89 -4.38 18.29
C LEU A 66 -1.22 -3.81 16.90
N TYR A 67 -2.15 -2.85 16.82
CA TYR A 67 -2.45 -2.14 15.57
C TYR A 67 -1.20 -1.45 15.01
N LYS A 68 -0.50 -0.66 15.85
CA LYS A 68 0.73 0.05 15.46
C LYS A 68 1.87 -0.89 15.04
N LEU A 69 1.96 -2.08 15.63
CA LEU A 69 3.02 -3.02 15.31
C LEU A 69 2.72 -3.90 14.10
N LEU A 70 1.46 -4.29 13.87
CA LEU A 70 1.15 -5.37 12.93
C LEU A 70 0.35 -4.92 11.71
N LEU A 71 -0.48 -3.89 11.85
CA LEU A 71 -1.31 -3.36 10.77
C LEU A 71 -0.67 -2.11 10.16
N LYS A 72 -0.18 -1.20 11.01
CA LYS A 72 0.46 0.03 10.57
C LYS A 72 1.67 -0.20 9.65
N PRO A 73 2.63 -1.11 9.89
CA PRO A 73 3.75 -1.26 8.96
C PRO A 73 3.36 -1.87 7.61
N ILE A 74 2.30 -2.67 7.50
CA ILE A 74 1.83 -3.16 6.18
C ILE A 74 1.43 -1.98 5.28
N TRP A 75 0.93 -0.94 5.93
CA TRP A 75 0.49 0.32 5.35
C TRP A 75 1.63 1.33 5.16
N ASP A 76 2.37 1.60 6.24
CA ASP A 76 3.42 2.62 6.38
C ASP A 76 4.79 2.18 5.85
N PHE A 77 4.96 0.92 5.40
CA PHE A 77 6.17 0.53 4.65
C PHE A 77 6.37 1.40 3.38
N GLY A 78 5.38 2.23 3.06
CA GLY A 78 5.44 3.35 2.13
C GLY A 78 5.89 4.70 2.72
N ASN A 79 6.78 4.81 3.72
CA ASN A 79 7.44 6.10 3.99
C ASN A 79 8.25 6.60 2.77
N TYR A 80 8.71 5.69 1.90
CA TYR A 80 9.23 6.04 0.56
C TYR A 80 8.13 6.35 -0.46
N GLY A 81 6.91 5.86 -0.23
CA GLY A 81 5.74 6.11 -1.07
C GLY A 81 5.01 7.39 -0.73
N ILE A 82 5.12 7.93 0.49
CA ILE A 82 4.33 9.08 0.94
C ILE A 82 4.50 10.32 0.04
N GLN A 83 5.70 10.47 -0.55
CA GLN A 83 6.01 11.50 -1.54
C GLN A 83 5.36 11.23 -2.91
N LEU A 84 5.20 9.95 -3.29
CA LEU A 84 4.49 9.50 -4.48
C LEU A 84 2.96 9.45 -4.33
N TRP A 85 2.46 9.37 -3.09
CA TRP A 85 1.01 9.34 -2.81
C TRP A 85 0.34 10.69 -3.04
N GLY A 86 1.09 11.79 -2.95
CA GLY A 86 0.61 13.11 -3.36
C GLY A 86 0.15 13.16 -4.82
N ALA A 87 0.64 12.25 -5.67
CA ALA A 87 0.23 12.13 -7.07
C ALA A 87 -0.90 11.10 -7.31
N ALA A 88 -1.37 10.40 -6.28
CA ALA A 88 -2.42 9.39 -6.43
C ALA A 88 -3.80 10.03 -6.65
N LYS A 89 -4.68 9.33 -7.38
CA LYS A 89 -6.05 9.81 -7.61
C LYS A 89 -6.80 10.00 -6.28
N PRO A 90 -7.61 11.07 -6.13
CA PRO A 90 -8.37 11.32 -4.90
C PRO A 90 -9.22 10.13 -4.44
N PHE A 91 -9.86 9.42 -5.37
CA PHE A 91 -10.66 8.22 -5.08
C PHE A 91 -9.86 7.11 -4.37
N ASN A 92 -8.60 6.94 -4.76
CA ASN A 92 -7.74 5.95 -4.15
C ASN A 92 -7.33 6.39 -2.73
N ILE A 93 -7.13 7.68 -2.52
CA ILE A 93 -6.81 8.26 -1.20
C ILE A 93 -8.01 8.19 -0.23
N THR A 94 -9.24 8.43 -0.70
CA THR A 94 -10.43 8.34 0.16
C THR A 94 -10.73 6.91 0.59
N MET A 95 -10.51 5.94 -0.31
CA MET A 95 -10.62 4.52 0.00
C MET A 95 -9.69 4.12 1.15
N ILE A 96 -8.50 4.70 1.18
CA ILE A 96 -7.49 4.51 2.22
C ILE A 96 -7.93 5.10 3.54
N GLN A 97 -8.36 6.37 3.53
CA GLN A 97 -8.80 7.05 4.75
C GLN A 97 -9.96 6.30 5.40
N SER A 98 -10.86 5.74 4.60
CA SER A 98 -11.96 4.92 5.10
C SER A 98 -11.50 3.66 5.86
N PHE A 99 -10.31 3.13 5.56
CA PHE A 99 -9.75 1.99 6.28
C PHE A 99 -9.12 2.40 7.62
N HIS A 100 -8.56 3.61 7.72
CA HIS A 100 -8.03 4.13 8.99
C HIS A 100 -9.12 4.56 9.97
N SER A 101 -10.26 5.02 9.46
CA SER A 101 -11.40 5.43 10.29
C SER A 101 -12.27 4.27 10.77
N LYS A 102 -11.92 3.03 10.41
CA LYS A 102 -12.57 1.81 10.91
C LYS A 102 -11.89 1.32 12.19
#